data_AF-A0A349ZVP9-F1
#
_entry.id   AF-A0A349ZVP9-F1
#
_cell.length_a   1.000
_cell.length_b   1.000
_cell.length_c   1.000
_cell.angle_alpha   90.00
_cell.angle_beta   90.00
_cell.angle_gamma   90.00
#
_symmetry.space_group_name_H-M   'P 1'
#
loop_
_entity.id
_entity.type
_entity.pdbx_description
1 polymer ?
#
loop_
_entity_poly.entity_id
_entity_poly.type
_entity_poly.pdbx_seq_one_letter_code
_entity_poly.pdbx_strand_id
1 'polypeptide(L)'
;MKNLRLKLSGLSTLFYTFASAQSINLRGPAQQLANEIKGIFPYVAVSIFIVVIFVNLGHFVKDNGDWKKGVTNIVIFAAILGAVVGLVNYVGSISV
;
A
#
# COMPACT_ATOMS: atom_id res chain seq x y z
N MET A 1 -30.48 28.00 -44.94
CA MET A 1 -29.24 28.47 -44.26
C MET A 1 -29.25 28.25 -42.73
N LYS A 2 -30.34 28.49 -42.00
CA LYS A 2 -30.41 28.29 -40.53
C LYS A 2 -30.04 26.88 -40.05
N ASN A 3 -30.48 25.84 -40.76
CA ASN A 3 -30.23 24.43 -40.38
C ASN A 3 -28.75 24.02 -40.52
N LEU A 4 -28.02 24.64 -41.45
CA LEU A 4 -26.59 24.36 -41.66
C LEU A 4 -25.74 24.98 -40.54
N ARG A 5 -26.11 26.18 -40.07
CA ARG A 5 -25.48 26.83 -38.92
C ARG A 5 -25.73 26.06 -37.62
N LEU A 6 -26.93 25.51 -37.45
CA LEU A 6 -27.27 24.69 -36.28
C LEU A 6 -26.46 23.39 -36.22
N LYS A 7 -26.31 22.71 -37.38
CA LYS A 7 -25.47 21.50 -37.49
C LYS A 7 -23.99 21.79 -37.27
N LEU A 8 -23.48 22.92 -37.78
CA LEU A 8 -22.09 23.33 -37.59
C LEU A 8 -21.81 23.70 -36.13
N SER A 9 -22.76 24.37 -35.47
CA SER A 9 -22.68 24.70 -34.05
C SER A 9 -22.70 23.45 -33.17
N GLY A 10 -23.53 22.45 -33.50
CA GLY A 10 -23.57 21.16 -32.81
C GLY A 10 -22.31 20.32 -33.01
N LEU A 11 -21.71 20.38 -34.19
CA LEU A 11 -20.45 19.71 -34.48
C LEU A 11 -19.29 20.33 -33.67
N SER A 12 -19.24 21.66 -33.55
CA SER A 12 -18.24 22.34 -32.71
C SER A 12 -18.38 22.03 -31.21
N THR A 13 -19.59 21.81 -30.69
CA THR A 13 -19.77 21.39 -29.28
C THR A 13 -19.28 19.97 -29.03
N LEU A 14 -19.45 19.06 -30.00
CA LEU A 14 -18.92 17.70 -29.90
C LEU A 14 -17.39 17.71 -29.85
N PHE A 15 -16.74 18.51 -30.71
CA PHE A 15 -15.27 18.64 -30.70
C PHE A 15 -14.72 19.23 -29.38
N TYR A 16 -15.43 20.17 -28.74
CA TYR A 16 -15.06 20.69 -27.43
C TYR A 16 -15.14 19.63 -26.31
N THR A 17 -16.13 18.74 -26.34
CA THR A 17 -16.27 17.65 -25.37
C THR A 17 -15.16 16.61 -25.52
N PHE A 18 -14.77 16.24 -26.76
CA PHE A 18 -13.65 15.33 -26.99
C PHE A 18 -12.28 15.96 -26.63
N ALA A 19 -12.12 17.26 -26.87
CA ALA A 19 -10.92 18.00 -26.45
C ALA A 19 -10.80 18.17 -24.93
N SER A 20 -11.90 17.98 -24.20
CA SER A 20 -11.98 18.04 -22.73
C SER A 20 -11.96 16.66 -22.08
N ALA A 21 -11.35 15.65 -22.73
CA ALA A 21 -11.12 14.35 -22.12
C ALA A 21 -10.23 14.53 -20.87
N GLN A 22 -10.87 14.56 -19.70
CA GLN A 22 -10.20 14.68 -18.42
C GLN A 22 -9.39 13.40 -18.19
N SER A 23 -8.09 13.46 -18.50
CA SER A 23 -7.17 12.40 -18.12
C SER A 23 -7.21 12.26 -16.59
N ILE A 24 -7.56 11.06 -16.11
CA ILE A 24 -7.59 10.79 -14.67
C ILE A 24 -6.15 10.73 -14.19
N ASN A 25 -5.70 11.76 -13.48
CA ASN A 25 -4.39 11.78 -12.86
C ASN A 25 -4.42 10.91 -11.59
N LEU A 26 -4.21 9.60 -11.75
CA LEU A 26 -4.12 8.66 -10.63
C LEU A 26 -2.79 8.75 -9.87
N ARG A 27 -1.77 9.41 -10.44
CA ARG A 27 -0.44 9.50 -9.83
C ARG A 27 -0.48 10.25 -8.49
N GLY A 28 -1.21 11.38 -8.45
CA GLY A 28 -1.36 12.18 -7.22
C GLY A 28 -2.02 11.39 -6.09
N PRO A 29 -3.25 10.87 -6.28
CA PRO A 29 -3.94 10.06 -5.29
C PRO A 29 -3.15 8.81 -4.86
N ALA A 30 -2.52 8.10 -5.82
CA ALA A 30 -1.72 6.93 -5.50
C ALA A 30 -0.50 7.28 -4.64
N GLN A 31 0.17 8.41 -4.90
CA GLN A 31 1.29 8.87 -4.09
C GLN A 31 0.86 9.27 -2.68
N GLN A 32 -0.31 9.92 -2.54
CA GLN A 32 -0.88 10.28 -1.24
C GLN A 32 -1.17 9.02 -0.41
N LEU A 33 -1.87 8.04 -1.00
CA LEU A 33 -2.13 6.75 -0.35
C LEU A 33 -0.83 6.03 0.05
N ALA A 34 0.17 6.01 -0.84
CA ALA A 34 1.46 5.41 -0.52
C ALA A 34 2.16 6.09 0.67
N ASN A 35 2.08 7.42 0.77
CA ASN A 35 2.66 8.18 1.87
C ASN A 35 1.91 7.93 3.19
N GLU A 36 0.57 7.87 3.16
CA GLU A 36 -0.25 7.54 4.32
C GLU A 36 0.04 6.12 4.84
N ILE A 37 0.10 5.14 3.93
CA ILE A 37 0.45 3.74 4.28
C ILE A 37 1.84 3.68 4.90
N LYS A 38 2.83 4.35 4.30
CA LYS A 38 4.20 4.42 4.86
C LYS A 38 4.21 5.04 6.26
N GLY A 39 3.40 6.07 6.50
CA GLY A 39 3.28 6.72 7.81
C GLY A 39 2.72 5.81 8.90
N ILE A 40 1.76 4.94 8.56
CA ILE A 40 1.11 4.06 9.56
C ILE A 40 1.79 2.69 9.70
N PHE A 41 2.50 2.23 8.67
CA PHE A 41 3.09 0.89 8.62
C PHE A 41 3.93 0.52 9.86
N PRO A 42 4.82 1.39 10.41
CA PRO A 42 5.62 1.04 11.59
C PRO A 42 4.76 0.68 12.80
N TYR A 43 3.67 1.42 13.03
CA TYR A 43 2.77 1.18 14.17
C TYR A 43 2.02 -0.15 14.01
N VAL A 44 1.57 -0.45 12.79
CA VAL A 44 0.91 -1.71 12.47
C VAL A 44 1.88 -2.89 12.62
N ALA A 45 3.12 -2.75 12.11
CA ALA A 45 4.15 -3.77 12.20
C ALA A 45 4.51 -4.09 13.66
N VAL A 46 4.67 -3.07 14.52
CA VAL A 46 4.92 -3.26 15.96
C VAL A 46 3.73 -3.94 16.64
N SER A 47 2.51 -3.51 16.32
CA SER A 47 1.29 -4.10 16.90
C SER A 47 1.18 -5.60 16.58
N ILE A 48 1.44 -5.98 15.32
CA ILE A 48 1.45 -7.39 14.89
C ILE A 48 2.60 -8.14 15.58
N PHE A 49 3.79 -7.56 15.67
CA PHE A 49 4.93 -8.18 16.33
C PHE A 49 4.65 -8.50 17.81
N ILE A 50 3.96 -7.59 18.52
CA ILE A 50 3.52 -7.79 19.90
C ILE A 50 2.55 -8.99 19.99
N VAL A 51 1.57 -9.09 19.07
CA VAL A 51 0.66 -10.22 19.02
C VAL A 51 1.42 -11.53 18.81
N VAL A 52 2.41 -11.56 17.93
CA VAL A 52 3.25 -12.74 17.70
C VAL A 52 4.03 -13.16 18.95
N ILE A 53 4.58 -12.19 19.70
CA ILE A 53 5.22 -12.48 20.99
C ILE A 53 4.22 -13.12 21.95
N PHE A 54 3.04 -12.53 22.11
CA PHE A 54 2.02 -13.05 23.03
C PHE A 54 1.54 -14.45 22.66
N VAL A 55 1.32 -14.72 21.37
CA VAL A 55 0.93 -16.06 20.89
C VAL A 55 2.02 -17.09 21.18
N ASN A 56 3.31 -16.69 21.13
CA ASN A 56 4.42 -17.57 21.45
C ASN A 56 4.74 -17.66 22.95
N LEU A 57 4.14 -16.83 23.82
CA LEU A 57 4.36 -16.92 25.26
C LEU A 57 3.94 -18.27 25.84
N GLY A 58 2.95 -18.92 25.25
CA GLY A 58 2.51 -20.26 25.63
C GLY A 58 3.60 -21.33 25.52
N HIS A 59 4.69 -21.08 24.79
CA HIS A 59 5.87 -21.94 24.74
C HIS A 59 6.83 -21.71 25.91
N PHE A 60 6.78 -20.55 26.58
CA PHE A 60 7.68 -20.19 27.68
C PHE A 60 7.10 -20.48 29.07
N VAL A 61 5.80 -20.30 29.24
CA VAL A 61 5.16 -20.32 30.58
C VAL A 61 4.60 -21.68 31.01
N LYS A 62 4.66 -22.70 30.14
CA LYS A 62 4.20 -24.05 30.47
C LYS A 62 5.31 -24.83 31.19
N ASP A 63 4.94 -25.67 32.15
CA ASP A 63 5.86 -26.67 32.71
C ASP A 63 6.31 -27.63 31.58
N ASN A 64 7.63 -27.77 31.41
CA ASN A 64 8.28 -28.41 30.25
C ASN A 64 8.01 -27.69 28.90
N GLY A 65 7.78 -26.38 28.92
CA GLY A 65 7.59 -25.56 27.71
C GLY A 65 8.80 -25.58 26.77
N ASP A 66 8.53 -25.68 25.47
CA ASP A 66 9.55 -25.64 24.42
C ASP A 66 9.97 -24.20 24.10
N TRP A 67 10.83 -23.65 24.95
CA TRP A 67 11.35 -22.29 24.79
C TRP A 67 12.07 -22.09 23.46
N LYS A 68 12.73 -23.14 22.92
CA LYS A 68 13.43 -23.07 21.64
C LYS A 68 12.45 -22.81 20.52
N LYS A 69 11.30 -23.50 20.51
CA LYS A 69 10.25 -23.29 19.52
C LYS A 69 9.66 -21.88 19.60
N GLY A 70 9.39 -21.39 20.82
CA GLY A 70 8.91 -20.01 21.03
C GLY A 70 9.86 -18.97 20.46
N VAL A 71 11.15 -19.05 20.81
CA VAL A 71 12.17 -18.12 20.29
C VAL A 71 12.32 -18.27 18.78
N THR A 72 12.40 -19.49 18.26
CA THR A 72 12.60 -19.76 16.83
C THR A 72 11.49 -19.12 15.99
N ASN A 73 10.23 -19.25 16.41
CA ASN A 73 9.10 -18.64 15.73
C ASN A 73 9.19 -17.11 15.70
N ILE A 74 9.54 -16.48 16.84
CA ILE A 74 9.68 -15.02 16.94
C ILE A 74 10.83 -14.54 16.04
N VAL A 75 11.96 -15.25 16.04
CA VAL A 75 13.14 -14.91 15.22
C VAL A 75 12.83 -15.03 13.73
N ILE A 76 12.18 -16.12 13.30
CA ILE A 76 11.77 -16.31 11.90
C ILE A 76 10.82 -15.20 11.48
N PHE A 77 9.83 -14.87 12.32
CA PHE A 77 8.91 -13.77 12.03
C PHE A 77 9.65 -12.43 11.88
N ALA A 78 10.55 -12.11 12.81
CA ALA A 78 11.36 -10.89 12.75
C ALA A 78 12.22 -10.83 11.47
N ALA A 79 12.83 -11.96 11.08
CA ALA A 79 13.64 -12.05 9.88
C ALA A 79 12.80 -11.81 8.60
N ILE A 80 11.62 -12.43 8.50
CA ILE A 80 10.71 -12.24 7.37
C ILE A 80 10.22 -10.79 7.32
N LEU A 81 9.79 -10.24 8.46
CA LEU A 81 9.31 -8.86 8.54
C LEU A 81 10.41 -7.88 8.11
N GLY A 82 11.63 -8.06 8.60
CA GLY A 82 12.80 -7.27 8.20
C GLY A 82 13.11 -7.36 6.70
N ALA A 83 13.06 -8.57 6.12
CA ALA A 83 13.28 -8.78 4.70
C ALA A 83 12.21 -8.06 3.84
N VAL A 84 10.93 -8.15 4.23
CA VAL A 84 9.82 -7.48 3.54
C VAL A 84 10.01 -5.96 3.57
N VAL A 85 10.32 -5.38 4.74
CA VAL A 85 10.57 -3.94 4.88
C VAL A 85 11.79 -3.51 4.06
N GLY A 86 12.87 -4.29 4.10
CA GLY A 86 14.07 -4.04 3.29
C GLY A 86 13.78 -4.03 1.79
N LEU A 87 12.98 -4.97 1.31
CA LEU A 87 12.58 -5.05 -0.09
C LEU A 87 11.72 -3.85 -0.51
N VAL A 88 10.74 -3.46 0.32
CA VAL A 88 9.90 -2.28 0.07
C VAL A 88 10.74 -1.01 -0.05
N ASN A 89 11.71 -0.83 0.84
CA ASN A 89 12.62 0.31 0.79
C ASN A 89 13.53 0.28 -0.45
N TYR A 90 14.08 -0.89 -0.79
CA TYR A 90 14.92 -1.07 -1.97
C TYR A 90 14.17 -0.73 -3.26
N VAL A 91 13.01 -1.34 -3.48
CA VAL A 91 12.17 -1.05 -4.66
C VAL A 91 11.74 0.42 -4.68
N GLY A 92 11.41 0.98 -3.51
CA GLY A 92 11.10 2.40 -3.35
C GLY A 92 12.25 3.32 -3.76
N SER A 93 13.50 2.95 -3.48
CA SER A 93 14.69 3.72 -3.86
C SER A 93 15.01 3.66 -5.36
N ILE A 94 14.66 2.56 -6.04
CA ILE A 94 14.78 2.45 -7.51
C ILE A 94 13.71 3.28 -8.23
N SER A 95 12.58 3.52 -7.56
CA SER A 95 11.42 4.23 -8.14
C SER A 95 11.56 5.77 -8.08
N VAL A 96 12.76 6.27 -7.78
CA VAL A 96 13.12 7.70 -7.75
C VAL A 96 13.91 8.06 -9.00
#